data_AF-A0A0D2TLM7-F1
#
_entry.id   AF-A0A0D2TLM7-F1
#
_cell.length_a   1.000
_cell.length_b   1.000
_cell.length_c   1.000
_cell.angle_alpha   90.00
_cell.angle_beta   90.00
_cell.angle_gamma   90.00
#
_symmetry.space_group_name_H-M   'P 1'
#
loop_
_entity.id
_entity.type
_entity.pdbx_description
1 polymer ?
#
loop_
_entity_poly.entity_id
_entity_poly.type
_entity_poly.pdbx_seq_one_letter_code
_entity_poly.pdbx_strand_id
1 'polypeptide(L)'
;MCCSWNLQLVLGFHTLTQHQIYTLPVIRELLKMHMFFWLTGLKGFHNTSIEISTLLVKVMQVGNAVTDDYHDFIGTFEYWWTHGLISDSTYRSLRVACDLGSSTHPSLQCMNALRAAQIEQGNIDPYSIFTQPCKDTSTLRHNMRGHYPWMSRAYDPCTERYSKVYFNRLEVQKALHANVTALSYPWQTCSDIVGNYWTDAPLSMLPIYKELIAAGLRIWVYSGDTDAVVPVTATRYSIDALKLPTVINWYPWYDNGKVGGWSQAYKGLTLVTVTGAGHEVPLHRPRQAFILFRSFLENKLMPS
;
A
#
# COMPACT_ATOMS: atom_id res chain seq x y z
N MET A 1 12.84 -4.03 5.76
CA MET A 1 11.40 -3.94 5.42
C MET A 1 11.15 -2.57 4.85
N CYS A 2 10.94 -2.46 3.55
CA CYS A 2 10.78 -1.16 2.89
C CYS A 2 9.55 -1.12 1.96
N CYS A 3 8.70 -2.16 2.03
CA CYS A 3 7.43 -2.23 1.30
C CYS A 3 6.28 -1.44 1.93
N SER A 4 6.41 -0.78 3.09
CA SER A 4 5.28 -0.14 3.80
C SER A 4 4.70 1.13 3.13
N TRP A 5 5.09 1.44 1.89
CA TRP A 5 4.85 2.76 1.27
C TRP A 5 4.40 2.68 -0.20
N ASN A 6 3.75 1.58 -0.58
CA ASN A 6 3.30 1.34 -1.94
C ASN A 6 1.98 2.06 -2.23
N LEU A 7 2.06 3.20 -2.95
CA LEU A 7 0.91 3.86 -3.55
C LEU A 7 0.75 3.38 -4.99
N GLN A 8 -0.47 2.96 -5.37
CA GLN A 8 -0.80 2.61 -6.76
C GLN A 8 -1.48 3.80 -7.46
N LEU A 9 -0.68 4.73 -7.99
CA LEU A 9 -1.23 5.74 -8.90
C LEU A 9 -1.36 5.18 -10.31
N VAL A 10 -2.60 4.96 -10.76
CA VAL A 10 -2.88 4.72 -12.19
C VAL A 10 -2.82 6.07 -12.90
N LEU A 11 -1.68 6.37 -13.53
CA LEU A 11 -1.49 7.55 -14.35
C LEU A 11 -1.42 7.17 -15.83
N GLY A 12 -2.40 7.63 -16.60
CA GLY A 12 -2.30 7.62 -18.05
C GLY A 12 -1.30 8.69 -18.50
N PHE A 13 -0.05 8.29 -18.81
CA PHE A 13 0.91 9.17 -19.48
C PHE A 13 0.86 8.94 -20.99
N HIS A 14 0.67 10.02 -21.75
CA HIS A 14 0.77 10.02 -23.21
C HIS A 14 2.22 10.29 -23.63
N THR A 15 3.03 9.24 -23.75
CA THR A 15 4.30 9.27 -24.51
C THR A 15 4.46 8.01 -25.34
N LEU A 16 3.50 7.78 -26.23
CA LEU A 16 3.65 6.92 -27.41
C LEU A 16 3.02 7.67 -28.58
N THR A 17 3.84 8.42 -29.32
CA THR A 17 3.44 9.13 -30.53
C THR A 17 3.19 8.15 -31.67
N GLN A 18 2.23 7.23 -31.56
CA GLN A 18 1.61 6.61 -32.75
C GLN A 18 0.40 5.69 -32.58
N HIS A 19 -0.32 5.64 -31.44
CA HIS A 19 -1.57 4.87 -31.40
C HIS A 19 -2.74 5.70 -30.91
N GLN A 20 -3.75 5.77 -31.78
CA GLN A 20 -5.02 6.47 -31.66
C GLN A 20 -5.72 6.19 -30.32
N ILE A 21 -6.43 7.21 -29.83
CA ILE A 21 -7.54 7.22 -28.85
C ILE A 21 -7.88 5.83 -28.27
N TYR A 22 -7.10 5.39 -27.30
CA TYR A 22 -7.50 4.40 -26.32
C TYR A 22 -6.99 4.88 -24.97
N THR A 23 -7.89 5.00 -23.99
CA THR A 23 -7.54 5.13 -22.58
C THR A 23 -6.72 3.90 -22.18
N LEU A 24 -5.39 4.01 -22.25
CA LEU A 24 -4.47 2.99 -21.78
C LEU A 24 -4.23 3.19 -20.28
N PRO A 25 -4.69 2.28 -19.40
CA PRO A 25 -4.25 2.29 -18.02
C PRO A 25 -2.78 1.84 -17.97
N VAL A 26 -1.87 2.79 -17.78
CA VAL A 26 -0.47 2.48 -17.43
C VAL A 26 -0.41 2.35 -15.92
N ILE A 27 -0.04 1.16 -15.45
CA ILE A 27 0.10 0.83 -14.02
C ILE A 27 1.59 0.89 -13.66
N ARG A 28 1.94 1.72 -12.68
CA ARG A 28 3.25 1.69 -12.00
C ARG A 28 3.03 1.70 -10.49
N GLU A 29 3.73 0.81 -9.79
CA GLU A 29 3.90 0.84 -8.34
C GLU A 29 4.93 1.92 -8.00
N LEU A 30 4.52 3.08 -7.47
CA LEU A 30 5.44 4.16 -7.08
C LEU A 30 4.96 4.90 -5.82
N LEU A 31 5.91 5.10 -4.91
CA LEU A 31 5.87 5.86 -3.66
C LEU A 31 5.04 7.14 -3.67
N LYS A 32 4.30 7.34 -2.56
CA LYS A 32 3.71 8.57 -1.97
C LYS A 32 2.95 9.52 -2.90
N MET A 33 1.79 9.98 -2.40
CA MET A 33 0.95 11.02 -3.02
C MET A 33 1.73 12.30 -3.31
N HIS A 34 2.77 12.61 -2.53
CA HIS A 34 3.62 13.80 -2.72
C HIS A 34 4.42 13.81 -4.02
N MET A 35 4.96 12.68 -4.49
CA MET A 35 5.77 12.65 -5.72
C MET A 35 4.91 12.94 -6.96
N PHE A 36 3.62 12.59 -6.90
CA PHE A 36 2.62 13.02 -7.88
C PHE A 36 2.41 14.53 -7.86
N PHE A 37 2.35 15.17 -6.68
CA PHE A 37 2.15 16.61 -6.58
C PHE A 37 3.37 17.47 -6.89
N TRP A 38 4.60 16.97 -6.77
CA TRP A 38 5.76 17.72 -7.28
C TRP A 38 5.76 17.74 -8.82
N LEU A 39 5.28 16.66 -9.46
CA LEU A 39 5.08 16.60 -10.92
C LEU A 39 3.86 17.40 -11.39
N THR A 40 2.79 17.51 -10.60
CA THR A 40 1.63 18.37 -10.92
C THR A 40 1.74 19.79 -10.33
N GLY A 41 2.80 20.08 -9.60
CA GLY A 41 2.93 21.24 -8.72
C GLY A 41 4.34 21.79 -8.70
N LEU A 42 4.92 22.01 -9.89
CA LEU A 42 5.88 23.09 -10.11
C LEU A 42 5.22 24.42 -9.65
N LYS A 43 5.27 24.71 -8.35
CA LYS A 43 5.08 26.06 -7.81
C LYS A 43 6.31 26.88 -8.21
N GLY A 44 6.29 27.33 -9.47
CA GLY A 44 7.35 28.10 -10.10
C GLY A 44 6.93 28.83 -11.38
N PHE A 45 5.62 28.94 -11.68
CA PHE A 45 5.12 29.74 -12.81
C PHE A 45 4.22 30.87 -12.30
N HIS A 46 4.83 31.87 -11.68
CA HIS A 46 4.29 33.23 -11.78
C HIS A 46 4.72 33.77 -13.13
N ASN A 47 3.76 34.20 -13.95
CA ASN A 47 3.92 34.75 -15.30
C ASN A 47 4.46 33.79 -16.36
N THR A 48 3.57 33.01 -16.98
CA THR A 48 3.35 33.07 -18.44
C THR A 48 2.23 32.12 -18.86
N SER A 49 1.41 32.59 -19.79
CA SER A 49 0.36 31.86 -20.50
C SER A 49 0.93 30.65 -21.24
N ILE A 50 0.87 29.47 -20.62
CA ILE A 50 1.03 28.19 -21.28
C ILE A 50 -0.23 27.39 -20.97
N GLU A 51 -1.04 27.12 -21.99
CA GLU A 51 -2.16 26.19 -21.91
C GLU A 51 -1.62 24.81 -21.50
N ILE A 52 -1.67 24.53 -20.19
CA ILE A 52 -1.50 23.17 -19.68
C ILE A 52 -2.73 22.41 -20.20
N SER A 53 -2.56 21.66 -21.29
CA SER A 53 -3.50 20.61 -21.69
C SER A 53 -3.75 19.73 -20.46
N THR A 54 -4.90 19.95 -19.83
CA THR A 54 -5.24 19.45 -18.50
C THR A 54 -5.34 17.94 -18.57
N LEU A 55 -4.33 17.24 -18.04
CA LEU A 55 -4.39 15.82 -17.79
C LEU A 55 -5.40 15.60 -16.65
N LEU A 56 -6.69 15.50 -16.99
CA LEU A 56 -7.79 15.32 -16.04
C LEU A 56 -7.76 13.91 -15.45
N VAL A 57 -6.93 13.71 -14.43
CA VAL A 57 -7.00 12.51 -13.58
C VAL A 57 -8.32 12.59 -12.80
N LYS A 58 -9.20 11.60 -13.00
CA LYS A 58 -10.54 11.55 -12.37
C LYS A 58 -10.67 10.52 -11.26
N VAL A 59 -9.70 9.61 -11.14
CA VAL A 59 -9.72 8.49 -10.21
C VAL A 59 -8.33 8.23 -9.63
N MET A 60 -8.26 7.85 -8.36
CA MET A 60 -7.04 7.41 -7.66
C MET A 60 -7.35 6.16 -6.84
N GLN A 61 -6.44 5.20 -6.81
CA GLN A 61 -6.54 4.01 -5.98
C GLN A 61 -5.34 3.92 -5.04
N VAL A 62 -5.54 3.46 -3.81
CA VAL A 62 -4.50 3.39 -2.77
C VAL A 62 -4.69 2.10 -2.00
N GLY A 63 -3.64 1.30 -1.85
CA GLY A 63 -3.66 0.01 -1.16
C GLY A 63 -2.80 0.03 0.09
N ASN A 64 -3.34 -0.40 1.24
CA ASN A 64 -2.58 -0.61 2.49
C ASN A 64 -1.58 0.52 2.80
N ALA A 65 -1.99 1.78 2.61
CA ALA A 65 -1.09 2.90 2.65
C ALA A 65 -1.18 3.67 3.97
N VAL A 66 -0.01 4.01 4.51
CA VAL A 66 0.11 5.01 5.57
C VAL A 66 -0.46 6.34 5.06
N THR A 67 -1.43 6.86 5.79
CA THR A 67 -2.24 8.02 5.44
C THR A 67 -2.13 9.12 6.48
N ASP A 68 -2.08 8.77 7.76
CA ASP A 68 -2.03 9.71 8.87
C ASP A 68 -1.38 9.04 10.09
N ASP A 69 -0.19 9.49 10.47
CA ASP A 69 0.63 8.82 11.49
C ASP A 69 -0.13 8.62 12.80
N TYR A 70 -0.93 9.61 13.24
CA TYR A 70 -1.73 9.50 14.46
C TYR A 70 -2.79 8.40 14.37
N HIS A 71 -3.64 8.45 13.34
CA HIS A 71 -4.73 7.48 13.18
C HIS A 71 -4.20 6.09 12.82
N ASP A 72 -3.10 6.03 12.07
CA ASP A 72 -2.47 4.79 11.67
C ASP A 72 -1.82 4.10 12.87
N PHE A 73 -1.17 4.84 13.79
CA PHE A 73 -0.67 4.25 15.04
C PHE A 73 -1.80 3.69 15.91
N ILE A 74 -2.87 4.46 16.11
CA ILE A 74 -4.03 4.00 16.89
C ILE A 74 -4.57 2.69 16.34
N GLY A 75 -4.86 2.66 15.04
CA GLY A 75 -5.43 1.48 14.41
C GLY A 75 -4.47 0.31 14.35
N THR A 76 -3.18 0.56 14.13
CA THR A 76 -2.15 -0.50 14.07
C THR A 76 -1.99 -1.19 15.41
N PHE A 77 -1.87 -0.43 16.50
CA PHE A 77 -1.70 -1.00 17.82
C PHE A 77 -2.96 -1.72 18.30
N GLU A 78 -4.15 -1.20 17.97
CA GLU A 78 -5.41 -1.89 18.25
C GLU A 78 -5.52 -3.21 17.47
N TYR A 79 -5.10 -3.23 16.20
CA TYR A 79 -5.07 -4.47 15.42
C TYR A 79 -4.13 -5.49 16.06
N TRP A 80 -2.91 -5.11 16.42
CA TRP A 80 -1.97 -6.01 17.09
C TRP A 80 -2.54 -6.57 18.39
N TRP A 81 -3.16 -5.72 19.21
CA TRP A 81 -3.75 -6.13 20.49
C TRP A 81 -4.94 -7.09 20.30
N THR A 82 -5.89 -6.73 19.44
CA THR A 82 -7.09 -7.54 19.17
C THR A 82 -6.79 -8.87 18.49
N HIS A 83 -5.66 -8.97 17.76
CA HIS A 83 -5.19 -10.21 17.13
C HIS A 83 -4.25 -11.02 18.03
N GLY A 84 -4.06 -10.61 19.29
CA GLY A 84 -3.24 -11.34 20.27
C GLY A 84 -1.75 -11.30 19.98
N LEU A 85 -1.28 -10.33 19.19
CA LEU A 85 0.13 -10.18 18.83
C LEU A 85 0.96 -9.46 19.89
N ILE A 86 0.30 -8.68 20.76
CA ILE A 86 0.93 -7.92 21.83
C ILE A 86 0.11 -7.98 23.12
N SER A 87 0.77 -7.76 24.25
CA SER A 87 0.17 -7.73 25.60
C SER A 87 -0.53 -6.40 25.90
N ASP A 88 -1.41 -6.41 26.91
CA ASP A 88 -2.07 -5.20 27.41
C ASP A 88 -1.08 -4.10 27.83
N SER A 89 0.04 -4.48 28.45
CA SER A 89 1.07 -3.52 28.88
C SER A 89 1.77 -2.89 27.69
N THR A 90 2.12 -3.70 26.68
CA THR A 90 2.75 -3.21 25.46
C THR A 90 1.81 -2.34 24.65
N TYR A 91 0.53 -2.70 24.52
CA TYR A 91 -0.49 -1.87 23.88
C TYR A 91 -0.60 -0.48 24.54
N ARG A 92 -0.69 -0.43 25.88
CA ARG A 92 -0.74 0.85 26.62
C ARG A 92 0.55 1.66 26.44
N SER A 93 1.71 1.00 26.48
CA SER A 93 3.01 1.65 26.29
C SER A 93 3.14 2.29 24.90
N LEU A 94 2.69 1.59 23.85
CA LEU A 94 2.70 2.10 22.48
C LEU A 94 1.82 3.36 22.34
N ARG A 95 0.60 3.31 22.90
CA ARG A 95 -0.33 4.45 22.88
C ARG A 95 0.23 5.70 23.57
N VAL A 96 1.00 5.53 24.63
CA VAL A 96 1.63 6.68 25.30
C VAL A 96 2.86 7.18 24.56
N ALA A 97 3.70 6.27 24.07
CA ALA A 97 5.01 6.62 23.52
C ALA A 97 4.98 7.11 22.06
N CYS A 98 3.98 6.67 21.27
CA CYS A 98 3.96 6.85 19.82
C CYS A 98 2.83 7.74 19.30
N ASP A 99 1.72 7.98 20.04
CA ASP A 99 0.49 8.57 19.47
C ASP A 99 0.75 9.89 18.70
N LEU A 100 1.64 10.77 19.16
CA LEU A 100 1.96 12.06 18.50
C LEU A 100 3.28 12.07 17.73
N GLY A 101 3.89 10.90 17.53
CA GLY A 101 5.18 10.73 16.87
C GLY A 101 5.07 10.65 15.35
N SER A 102 6.23 10.61 14.69
CA SER A 102 6.30 10.23 13.28
C SER A 102 6.54 8.73 13.14
N SER A 103 5.87 8.11 12.18
CA SER A 103 6.14 6.73 11.76
C SER A 103 7.48 6.60 11.02
N THR A 104 7.89 7.65 10.31
CA THR A 104 9.17 7.70 9.57
C THR A 104 10.32 8.04 10.51
N HIS A 105 10.09 8.95 11.47
CA HIS A 105 11.11 9.43 12.43
C HIS A 105 10.62 9.27 13.88
N PRO A 106 10.46 8.03 14.39
CA PRO A 106 9.92 7.79 15.72
C PRO A 106 10.85 8.25 16.83
N SER A 107 10.28 8.69 17.96
CA SER A 107 11.03 9.04 19.16
C SER A 107 11.73 7.81 19.75
N LEU A 108 12.77 8.01 20.56
CA LEU A 108 13.45 6.89 21.24
C LEU A 108 12.50 6.07 22.13
N GLN A 109 11.56 6.74 22.80
CA GLN A 109 10.53 6.08 23.61
C GLN A 109 9.61 5.22 22.75
N CYS A 110 9.16 5.75 21.61
CA CYS A 110 8.34 5.00 20.66
C CYS A 110 9.11 3.80 20.09
N MET A 111 10.37 3.98 19.69
CA MET A 111 11.22 2.88 19.20
C MET A 111 11.38 1.76 20.23
N ASN A 112 11.53 2.10 21.52
CA ASN A 112 11.61 1.09 22.58
C ASN A 112 10.30 0.32 22.75
N ALA A 113 9.16 1.01 22.69
CA ALA A 113 7.85 0.36 22.76
C ALA A 113 7.58 -0.53 21.53
N LEU A 114 7.93 -0.05 20.33
CA LEU A 114 7.86 -0.83 19.09
C LEU A 114 8.75 -2.08 19.13
N ARG A 115 9.96 -1.96 19.72
CA ARG A 115 10.84 -3.12 19.91
C ARG A 115 10.24 -4.14 20.88
N ALA A 116 9.60 -3.69 21.97
CA ALA A 116 8.90 -4.60 22.88
C ALA A 116 7.77 -5.35 22.15
N ALA A 117 6.97 -4.64 21.35
CA ALA A 117 5.94 -5.25 20.50
C ALA A 117 6.50 -6.26 19.51
N GLN A 118 7.61 -5.94 18.84
CA GLN A 118 8.28 -6.85 17.90
C GLN A 118 8.77 -8.14 18.60
N ILE A 119 9.26 -8.04 19.83
CA ILE A 119 9.68 -9.21 20.63
C ILE A 119 8.48 -10.09 20.96
N GLU A 120 7.35 -9.50 21.38
CA GLU A 120 6.11 -10.23 21.69
C GLU A 120 5.51 -10.91 20.46
N GLN A 121 5.53 -10.24 19.30
CA GLN A 121 5.08 -10.77 18.01
C GLN A 121 5.87 -12.02 17.58
N GLY A 122 7.17 -12.06 17.89
CA GLY A 122 8.05 -13.16 17.52
C GLY A 122 8.33 -13.24 16.02
N ASN A 123 8.59 -14.45 15.53
CA ASN A 123 8.94 -14.69 14.13
C ASN A 123 7.67 -14.92 13.29
N ILE A 124 7.04 -13.82 12.87
CA ILE A 124 5.89 -13.80 11.98
C ILE A 124 6.22 -13.05 10.69
N ASP A 125 5.38 -13.22 9.67
CA ASP A 125 5.33 -12.30 8.54
C ASP A 125 4.33 -11.17 8.85
N PRO A 126 4.78 -9.93 9.13
CA PRO A 126 3.86 -8.84 9.47
C PRO A 126 3.05 -8.37 8.25
N TYR A 127 3.48 -8.68 7.02
CA TYR A 127 2.72 -8.33 5.82
C TYR A 127 1.51 -9.25 5.62
N SER A 128 1.48 -10.43 6.24
CA SER A 128 0.30 -11.28 6.33
C SER A 128 0.42 -12.23 7.51
N ILE A 129 -0.27 -11.93 8.61
CA ILE A 129 -0.09 -12.61 9.90
C ILE A 129 -0.43 -14.11 9.90
N PHE A 130 -1.15 -14.59 8.90
CA PHE A 130 -1.50 -16.01 8.74
C PHE A 130 -0.60 -16.75 7.74
N THR A 131 0.37 -16.06 7.15
CA THR A 131 1.38 -16.66 6.27
C THR A 131 2.60 -17.06 7.09
N GLN A 132 3.24 -18.18 6.73
CA GLN A 132 4.51 -18.57 7.35
C GLN A 132 5.60 -17.55 7.00
N PRO A 133 6.57 -17.27 7.90
CA PRO A 133 7.72 -16.44 7.58
C PRO A 133 8.61 -17.04 6.50
N CYS A 134 9.34 -16.19 5.78
CA CYS A 134 10.41 -16.63 4.90
C CYS A 134 11.57 -17.23 5.72
N LYS A 135 11.94 -18.50 5.47
CA LYS A 135 13.10 -19.13 6.11
C LYS A 135 14.39 -18.85 5.34
N ASP A 136 15.44 -18.40 6.03
CA ASP A 136 16.76 -18.11 5.44
C ASP A 136 17.36 -19.32 4.68
N THR A 137 17.12 -20.52 5.20
CA THR A 137 17.63 -21.81 4.70
C THR A 137 16.75 -22.49 3.65
N SER A 138 15.62 -21.88 3.25
CA SER A 138 14.78 -22.46 2.21
C SER A 138 15.57 -22.57 0.90
N THR A 139 15.81 -23.80 0.45
CA THR A 139 16.37 -24.04 -0.87
C THR A 139 15.47 -23.39 -1.91
N LEU A 140 16.05 -22.71 -2.92
CA LEU A 140 15.36 -22.21 -4.13
C LEU A 140 14.57 -23.30 -4.91
N ARG A 141 14.60 -24.55 -4.45
CA ARG A 141 13.77 -25.65 -4.91
C ARG A 141 12.45 -25.63 -4.16
N HIS A 142 11.42 -25.12 -4.82
CA HIS A 142 10.06 -25.32 -4.36
C HIS A 142 9.71 -26.80 -4.24
N ASN A 143 9.17 -27.19 -3.09
CA ASN A 143 8.01 -28.06 -3.07
C ASN A 143 6.76 -27.16 -3.07
N MET A 144 6.24 -26.80 -4.25
CA MET A 144 4.93 -26.13 -4.43
C MET A 144 3.76 -27.08 -4.11
N ARG A 145 3.88 -27.91 -3.06
CA ARG A 145 2.90 -28.94 -2.68
C ARG A 145 2.11 -28.61 -1.42
N GLY A 146 2.21 -27.37 -0.92
CA GLY A 146 1.35 -26.88 0.16
C GLY A 146 -0.05 -26.61 -0.36
N HIS A 147 -0.98 -27.56 -0.18
CA HIS A 147 -2.39 -27.37 -0.47
C HIS A 147 -3.04 -26.66 0.73
N TYR A 148 -3.02 -25.32 0.75
CA TYR A 148 -3.83 -24.54 1.68
C TYR A 148 -5.24 -24.40 1.06
N PRO A 149 -6.31 -24.92 1.69
CA PRO A 149 -7.66 -24.92 1.11
C PRO A 149 -8.21 -23.53 0.76
N TRP A 150 -7.57 -22.47 1.28
CA TRP A 150 -7.95 -21.08 1.09
C TRP A 150 -7.00 -20.30 0.17
N MET A 151 -5.97 -20.92 -0.43
CA MET A 151 -4.95 -20.22 -1.21
C MET A 151 -4.49 -21.09 -2.39
N SER A 152 -5.14 -20.94 -3.54
CA SER A 152 -4.70 -21.60 -4.78
C SER A 152 -3.47 -20.86 -5.32
N ARG A 153 -2.28 -21.47 -5.15
CA ARG A 153 -0.93 -20.88 -5.34
C ARG A 153 -0.60 -19.94 -4.18
N ALA A 154 0.01 -20.51 -3.15
CA ALA A 154 0.36 -19.81 -1.92
C ALA A 154 1.26 -18.61 -2.21
N TYR A 155 0.93 -17.46 -1.62
CA TYR A 155 1.87 -16.36 -1.48
C TYR A 155 3.18 -16.89 -0.89
N ASP A 156 4.30 -16.58 -1.55
CA ASP A 156 5.63 -16.92 -1.05
C ASP A 156 6.23 -15.67 -0.36
N PRO A 157 6.38 -15.66 0.97
CA PRO A 157 6.99 -14.55 1.70
C PRO A 157 8.44 -14.28 1.27
N CYS A 158 9.11 -15.24 0.61
CA CYS A 158 10.46 -15.11 0.10
C CYS A 158 10.55 -14.45 -1.29
N THR A 159 9.43 -13.97 -1.86
CA THR A 159 9.39 -13.41 -3.23
C THR A 159 10.44 -12.33 -3.47
N GLU A 160 10.72 -11.48 -2.48
CA GLU A 160 11.76 -10.44 -2.57
C GLU A 160 13.16 -11.03 -2.92
N ARG A 161 13.50 -12.20 -2.37
CA ARG A 161 14.79 -12.86 -2.63
C ARG A 161 14.91 -13.28 -4.09
N TYR A 162 13.85 -13.81 -4.67
CA TYR A 162 13.84 -14.20 -6.08
C TYR A 162 14.00 -12.99 -6.99
N SER A 163 13.34 -11.88 -6.67
CA SER A 163 13.50 -10.61 -7.39
C SER A 163 14.96 -10.12 -7.36
N LYS A 164 15.61 -10.13 -6.19
CA LYS A 164 17.03 -9.76 -6.08
C LYS A 164 17.93 -10.65 -6.93
N VAL A 165 17.70 -11.96 -6.96
CA VAL A 165 18.48 -12.87 -7.80
C VAL A 165 18.24 -12.60 -9.29
N TYR A 166 16.98 -12.40 -9.71
CA TYR A 166 16.62 -12.22 -11.11
C TYR A 166 17.13 -10.89 -11.68
N PHE A 167 16.88 -9.76 -11.00
CA PHE A 167 17.24 -8.43 -11.48
C PHE A 167 18.75 -8.15 -11.45
N ASN A 168 19.54 -8.96 -10.74
CA ASN A 168 21.00 -8.88 -10.75
C ASN A 168 21.69 -9.78 -11.77
N ARG A 169 20.94 -10.51 -12.61
CA ARG A 169 21.52 -11.26 -13.72
C ARG A 169 21.96 -10.32 -14.83
N LEU A 170 23.14 -10.55 -15.40
CA LEU A 170 23.72 -9.68 -16.42
C LEU A 170 22.83 -9.58 -17.65
N GLU A 171 22.26 -10.69 -18.10
CA GLU A 171 21.36 -10.75 -19.25
C GLU A 171 20.05 -9.99 -19.00
N VAL A 172 19.53 -10.00 -17.76
CA VAL A 172 18.33 -9.25 -17.38
C VAL A 172 18.63 -7.75 -17.34
N GLN A 173 19.75 -7.35 -16.73
CA GLN A 173 20.17 -5.94 -16.72
C GLN A 173 20.38 -5.43 -18.15
N LYS A 174 21.05 -6.21 -19.01
CA LYS A 174 21.25 -5.87 -20.41
C LYS A 174 19.92 -5.73 -21.16
N ALA A 175 18.97 -6.65 -20.96
CA ALA A 175 17.65 -6.62 -21.61
C ALA A 175 16.79 -5.42 -21.15
N LEU A 176 16.91 -5.01 -19.89
CA LEU A 176 16.21 -3.85 -19.33
C LEU A 176 16.94 -2.52 -19.60
N HIS A 177 18.09 -2.55 -20.29
CA HIS A 177 19.00 -1.40 -20.42
C HIS A 177 19.35 -0.77 -19.05
N ALA A 178 19.39 -1.61 -18.02
CA ALA A 178 19.82 -1.23 -16.67
C ALA A 178 21.34 -1.39 -16.56
N ASN A 179 21.95 -0.71 -15.59
CA ASN A 179 23.38 -0.81 -15.30
C ASN A 179 24.31 -0.46 -16.49
N VAL A 180 23.87 0.44 -17.38
CA VAL A 180 24.62 0.87 -18.57
C VAL A 180 25.92 1.61 -18.25
N THR A 181 26.08 2.08 -17.01
CA THR A 181 27.26 2.81 -16.53
C THR A 181 28.16 1.99 -15.60
N ALA A 182 27.94 0.68 -15.47
CA ALA A 182 28.68 -0.19 -14.53
C ALA A 182 28.62 0.31 -13.07
N LEU A 183 27.40 0.42 -12.54
CA LEU A 183 27.09 0.74 -11.15
C LEU A 183 27.87 -0.17 -10.18
N SER A 184 28.39 0.43 -9.12
CA SER A 184 29.23 -0.22 -8.11
C SER A 184 28.45 -1.09 -7.11
N TYR A 185 27.13 -1.15 -7.22
CA TYR A 185 26.26 -1.83 -6.28
C TYR A 185 25.20 -2.67 -7.02
N PRO A 186 24.75 -3.79 -6.41
CA PRO A 186 23.68 -4.60 -6.99
C PRO A 186 22.34 -3.89 -6.88
N TRP A 187 21.41 -4.25 -7.76
CA TRP A 187 20.01 -3.91 -7.59
C TRP A 187 19.48 -4.48 -6.26
N GLN A 188 18.73 -3.66 -5.53
CA GLN A 188 18.02 -4.04 -4.32
C GLN A 188 16.56 -3.61 -4.48
N THR A 189 15.64 -4.37 -3.88
CA THR A 189 14.22 -3.99 -3.83
C THR A 189 14.02 -2.64 -3.14
N CYS A 190 14.93 -2.30 -2.23
CA CYS A 190 14.80 -1.18 -1.32
C CYS A 190 16.15 -0.54 -1.01
N SER A 191 16.18 0.78 -0.84
CA SER A 191 17.39 1.54 -0.52
C SER A 191 17.36 2.00 0.94
N ASP A 192 18.28 1.48 1.75
CA ASP A 192 18.43 1.90 3.14
C ASP A 192 18.86 3.37 3.25
N ILE A 193 19.62 3.88 2.27
CA ILE A 193 20.01 5.30 2.23
C ILE A 193 18.76 6.16 2.08
N VAL A 194 17.89 5.85 1.12
CA VAL A 194 16.63 6.58 0.97
C VAL A 194 15.79 6.42 2.23
N GLY A 195 15.60 5.19 2.73
CA GLY A 195 14.80 4.93 3.93
C GLY A 195 15.26 5.71 5.17
N ASN A 196 16.57 5.78 5.41
CA ASN A 196 17.14 6.41 6.62
C ASN A 196 17.19 7.94 6.53
N TYR A 197 17.30 8.50 5.33
CA TYR A 197 17.51 9.96 5.14
C TYR A 197 16.32 10.66 4.48
N TRP A 198 15.19 9.96 4.27
CA TRP A 198 13.99 10.55 3.68
C TRP A 198 13.30 11.53 4.63
N THR A 199 13.19 12.79 4.22
CA THR A 199 12.59 13.85 5.04
C THR A 199 11.24 14.34 4.51
N ASP A 200 10.85 13.97 3.28
CA ASP A 200 9.55 14.34 2.70
C ASP A 200 8.43 13.36 3.14
N ALA A 201 8.16 13.37 4.44
CA ALA A 201 7.17 12.52 5.08
C ALA A 201 6.27 13.38 5.99
N PRO A 202 5.23 14.02 5.42
CA PRO A 202 4.27 14.74 6.27
C PRO A 202 3.59 13.76 7.22
N LEU A 203 3.25 14.23 8.42
CA LEU A 203 2.55 13.42 9.42
C LEU A 203 1.13 13.02 8.96
N SER A 204 0.55 13.76 8.01
CA SER A 204 -0.82 13.54 7.55
C SER A 204 -0.99 13.86 6.08
N MET A 205 -1.66 12.96 5.36
CA MET A 205 -2.16 13.15 4.00
C MET A 205 -3.63 13.56 3.97
N LEU A 206 -4.33 13.58 5.10
CA LEU A 206 -5.76 13.90 5.17
C LEU A 206 -6.13 15.26 4.52
N PRO A 207 -5.34 16.34 4.66
CA PRO A 207 -5.62 17.60 3.97
C PRO A 207 -5.65 17.43 2.44
N ILE A 208 -4.72 16.65 1.89
CA ILE A 208 -4.64 16.39 0.46
C ILE A 208 -5.82 15.53 -0.02
N TYR A 209 -6.25 14.54 0.76
CA TYR A 209 -7.48 13.80 0.47
C TYR A 209 -8.70 14.73 0.37
N LYS A 210 -8.82 15.70 1.28
CA LYS A 210 -9.92 16.68 1.26
C LYS A 210 -9.87 17.57 0.01
N GLU A 211 -8.70 18.09 -0.34
CA GLU A 211 -8.51 18.91 -1.55
C GLU A 211 -8.86 18.13 -2.82
N LEU A 212 -8.39 16.88 -2.94
CA LEU A 212 -8.67 16.02 -4.08
C LEU A 212 -10.15 15.69 -4.24
N ILE A 213 -10.80 15.33 -3.13
CA ILE A 213 -12.25 15.04 -3.13
C ILE A 213 -13.05 16.30 -3.49
N ALA A 214 -12.66 17.47 -2.96
CA ALA A 214 -13.30 18.75 -3.28
C ALA A 214 -13.13 19.13 -4.76
N ALA A 215 -12.00 18.78 -5.37
CA ALA A 215 -11.74 18.93 -6.80
C ALA A 215 -12.47 17.92 -7.69
N GLY A 216 -13.25 16.99 -7.10
CA GLY A 216 -14.04 15.99 -7.81
C GLY A 216 -13.28 14.71 -8.15
N LEU A 217 -12.08 14.51 -7.59
CA LEU A 217 -11.36 13.25 -7.73
C LEU A 217 -12.07 12.16 -6.92
N ARG A 218 -12.27 10.98 -7.52
CA ARG A 218 -12.80 9.81 -6.82
C ARG A 218 -11.65 8.97 -6.30
N ILE A 219 -11.64 8.70 -5.00
CA ILE A 219 -10.56 7.96 -4.35
C ILE A 219 -11.06 6.58 -3.96
N TRP A 220 -10.28 5.54 -4.24
CA TRP A 220 -10.51 4.18 -3.77
C TRP A 220 -9.39 3.80 -2.82
N VAL A 221 -9.72 3.52 -1.58
CA VAL A 221 -8.78 2.98 -0.60
C VAL A 221 -9.11 1.51 -0.43
N TYR A 222 -8.12 0.64 -0.55
CA TYR A 222 -8.28 -0.77 -0.28
C TYR A 222 -7.28 -1.27 0.76
N SER A 223 -7.67 -2.29 1.53
CA SER A 223 -6.83 -2.85 2.57
C SER A 223 -7.03 -4.37 2.70
N GLY A 224 -5.94 -5.12 2.68
CA GLY A 224 -5.93 -6.54 3.04
C GLY A 224 -6.12 -6.73 4.55
N ASP A 225 -7.05 -7.60 4.94
CA ASP A 225 -7.43 -7.79 6.35
C ASP A 225 -6.47 -8.65 7.20
N THR A 226 -5.36 -9.11 6.61
CA THR A 226 -4.30 -9.84 7.33
C THR A 226 -3.01 -9.04 7.47
N ASP A 227 -2.96 -7.82 6.92
CA ASP A 227 -1.82 -6.93 7.03
C ASP A 227 -1.68 -6.35 8.44
N ALA A 228 -0.56 -6.60 9.12
CA ALA A 228 -0.26 -6.00 10.41
C ALA A 228 0.60 -4.73 10.30
N VAL A 229 1.09 -4.38 9.12
CA VAL A 229 1.91 -3.16 8.89
C VAL A 229 1.02 -1.94 8.75
N VAL A 230 -0.02 -2.02 7.90
CA VAL A 230 -1.05 -0.97 7.74
C VAL A 230 -2.44 -1.61 7.73
N PRO A 231 -2.94 -2.04 8.90
CA PRO A 231 -4.17 -2.81 8.99
C PRO A 231 -5.42 -2.01 8.58
N VAL A 232 -6.50 -2.76 8.34
CA VAL A 232 -7.83 -2.20 8.03
C VAL A 232 -8.31 -1.21 9.09
N THR A 233 -7.97 -1.44 10.36
CA THR A 233 -8.27 -0.55 11.49
C THR A 233 -7.63 0.82 11.32
N ALA A 234 -6.32 0.89 11.00
CA ALA A 234 -5.59 2.12 10.71
C ALA A 234 -6.26 2.90 9.55
N THR A 235 -6.51 2.18 8.46
CA THR A 235 -7.21 2.74 7.29
C THR A 235 -8.58 3.32 7.65
N ARG A 236 -9.36 2.62 8.48
CA ARG A 236 -10.68 3.08 8.93
C ARG A 236 -10.62 4.32 9.80
N TYR A 237 -9.68 4.40 10.74
CA TYR A 237 -9.49 5.59 11.57
C TYR A 237 -9.13 6.81 10.71
N SER A 238 -8.21 6.64 9.76
CA SER A 238 -7.81 7.69 8.82
C SER A 238 -8.99 8.16 7.95
N ILE A 239 -9.84 7.25 7.46
CA ILE A 239 -11.04 7.61 6.69
C ILE A 239 -12.10 8.28 7.56
N ASP A 240 -12.32 7.81 8.80
CA ASP A 240 -13.27 8.44 9.73
C ASP A 240 -12.86 9.88 10.06
N ALA A 241 -11.56 10.16 10.17
CA ALA A 241 -11.03 11.50 10.40
C ALA A 241 -11.35 12.50 9.27
N LEU A 242 -11.63 12.01 8.06
CA LEU A 242 -12.07 12.87 6.95
C LEU A 242 -13.51 13.35 7.12
N LYS A 243 -14.31 12.71 7.99
CA LYS A 243 -15.73 13.04 8.26
C LYS A 243 -16.58 13.12 6.99
N LEU A 244 -16.32 12.21 6.04
CA LEU A 244 -17.07 12.12 4.80
C LEU A 244 -18.46 11.53 5.04
N PRO A 245 -19.53 12.06 4.42
CA PRO A 245 -20.85 11.44 4.47
C PRO A 245 -20.84 10.05 3.86
N THR A 246 -21.44 9.08 4.54
CA THR A 246 -21.67 7.73 3.99
C THR A 246 -22.78 7.80 2.93
N VAL A 247 -22.50 7.24 1.76
CA VAL A 247 -23.45 7.10 0.64
C VAL A 247 -24.03 5.70 0.61
N ILE A 248 -23.21 4.68 0.89
CA ILE A 248 -23.62 3.28 0.96
C ILE A 248 -22.99 2.67 2.22
N ASN A 249 -23.83 2.11 3.09
CA ASN A 249 -23.40 1.45 4.31
C ASN A 249 -22.51 0.24 4.03
N TRP A 250 -21.71 -0.15 5.01
CA TRP A 250 -20.84 -1.31 4.96
C TRP A 250 -21.57 -2.59 4.49
N TYR A 251 -21.11 -3.19 3.39
CA TYR A 251 -21.71 -4.39 2.79
C TYR A 251 -20.65 -5.40 2.37
N PRO A 252 -20.94 -6.72 2.42
CA PRO A 252 -20.06 -7.74 1.89
C PRO A 252 -20.10 -7.72 0.35
N TRP A 253 -18.96 -7.97 -0.28
CA TRP A 253 -18.88 -8.22 -1.72
C TRP A 253 -18.41 -9.63 -2.00
N TYR A 254 -18.84 -10.20 -3.13
CA TYR A 254 -18.72 -11.63 -3.40
C TYR A 254 -17.93 -11.94 -4.67
N ASP A 255 -17.21 -13.04 -4.62
CA ASP A 255 -16.59 -13.71 -5.77
C ASP A 255 -17.01 -15.18 -5.78
N ASN A 256 -17.76 -15.59 -6.80
CA ASN A 256 -18.31 -16.95 -6.93
C ASN A 256 -19.05 -17.44 -5.67
N GLY A 257 -19.91 -16.59 -5.09
CA GLY A 257 -20.71 -16.92 -3.91
C GLY A 257 -19.94 -16.97 -2.59
N LYS A 258 -18.64 -16.64 -2.57
CA LYS A 258 -17.84 -16.48 -1.36
C LYS A 258 -17.56 -15.02 -1.11
N VAL A 259 -17.55 -14.61 0.16
CA VAL A 259 -17.16 -13.25 0.55
C VAL A 259 -15.72 -13.01 0.10
N GLY A 260 -15.53 -12.02 -0.78
CA GLY A 260 -14.22 -11.52 -1.18
C GLY A 260 -13.70 -10.43 -0.26
N GLY A 261 -14.59 -9.80 0.49
CA GLY A 261 -14.32 -8.79 1.51
C GLY A 261 -15.56 -7.92 1.72
N TRP A 262 -15.34 -6.67 2.12
CA TRP A 262 -16.43 -5.72 2.35
C TRP A 262 -16.12 -4.37 1.72
N SER A 263 -17.14 -3.55 1.52
CA SER A 263 -16.98 -2.21 0.98
C SER A 263 -17.93 -1.23 1.66
N GLN A 264 -17.53 0.04 1.68
CA GLN A 264 -18.36 1.16 2.09
C GLN A 264 -18.05 2.35 1.18
N ALA A 265 -19.10 3.03 0.72
CA ALA A 265 -18.96 4.20 -0.14
C ALA A 265 -19.27 5.46 0.66
N TYR A 266 -18.37 6.42 0.57
CA TYR A 266 -18.51 7.78 1.08
C TYR A 266 -18.58 8.77 -0.09
N LYS A 267 -18.95 10.02 0.19
CA LYS A 267 -18.93 11.07 -0.82
C LYS A 267 -17.48 11.34 -1.27
N GLY A 268 -17.12 10.89 -2.46
CA GLY A 268 -15.80 11.07 -3.07
C GLY A 268 -14.75 10.01 -2.73
N LEU A 269 -15.08 9.04 -1.86
CA LEU A 269 -14.15 7.98 -1.44
C LEU A 269 -14.88 6.63 -1.32
N THR A 270 -14.25 5.55 -1.77
CA THR A 270 -14.73 4.17 -1.54
C THR A 270 -13.67 3.39 -0.76
N LEU A 271 -14.08 2.76 0.34
CA LEU A 271 -13.25 1.80 1.08
C LEU A 271 -13.60 0.38 0.63
N VAL A 272 -12.59 -0.45 0.39
CA VAL A 272 -12.74 -1.87 0.10
C VAL A 272 -11.76 -2.71 0.93
N THR A 273 -12.23 -3.69 1.66
CA THR A 273 -11.37 -4.71 2.26
C THR A 273 -11.31 -5.95 1.38
N VAL A 274 -10.18 -6.66 1.45
CA VAL A 274 -10.00 -7.93 0.73
C VAL A 274 -9.65 -9.03 1.72
N THR A 275 -10.52 -10.02 1.81
CA THR A 275 -10.42 -11.08 2.80
C THR A 275 -9.27 -12.03 2.52
N GLY A 276 -8.48 -12.29 3.56
CA GLY A 276 -7.31 -13.14 3.53
C GLY A 276 -6.16 -12.56 2.70
N ALA A 277 -6.16 -11.25 2.44
CA ALA A 277 -5.06 -10.56 1.76
C ALA A 277 -4.14 -9.88 2.78
N GLY A 278 -2.84 -9.90 2.51
CA GLY A 278 -1.85 -9.13 3.26
C GLY A 278 -1.66 -7.72 2.71
N HIS A 279 -0.51 -7.15 3.02
CA HIS A 279 -0.10 -5.80 2.62
C HIS A 279 -0.12 -5.60 1.10
N GLU A 280 0.43 -6.57 0.37
CA GLU A 280 0.40 -6.59 -1.10
C GLU A 280 -0.82 -7.39 -1.59
N VAL A 281 -2.00 -6.77 -1.56
CA VAL A 281 -3.27 -7.43 -1.92
C VAL A 281 -3.23 -8.17 -3.27
N PRO A 282 -2.69 -7.59 -4.37
CA PRO A 282 -2.60 -8.30 -5.65
C PRO A 282 -1.75 -9.58 -5.61
N LEU A 283 -0.74 -9.62 -4.74
CA LEU A 283 0.13 -10.78 -4.58
C LEU A 283 -0.57 -11.91 -3.81
N HIS A 284 -1.32 -11.57 -2.76
CA HIS A 284 -2.03 -12.56 -1.92
C HIS A 284 -3.32 -13.07 -2.56
N ARG A 285 -4.05 -12.18 -3.20
CA ARG A 285 -5.42 -12.43 -3.71
C ARG A 285 -5.56 -11.88 -5.14
N PRO A 286 -4.83 -12.42 -6.13
CA PRO A 286 -4.79 -11.85 -7.49
C PRO A 286 -6.16 -11.80 -8.17
N ARG A 287 -7.03 -12.80 -7.95
CA ARG A 287 -8.38 -12.81 -8.51
C ARG A 287 -9.25 -11.71 -7.91
N GLN A 288 -9.26 -11.58 -6.59
CA GLN A 288 -9.98 -10.53 -5.86
C GLN A 288 -9.45 -9.14 -6.22
N ALA A 289 -8.14 -8.98 -6.27
CA ALA A 289 -7.49 -7.73 -6.67
C ALA A 289 -7.86 -7.33 -8.10
N PHE A 290 -7.96 -8.31 -9.02
CA PHE A 290 -8.42 -8.04 -10.38
C PHE A 290 -9.89 -7.60 -10.43
N ILE A 291 -10.77 -8.21 -9.63
CA ILE A 291 -12.18 -7.78 -9.52
C ILE A 291 -12.25 -6.34 -8.99
N LEU A 292 -11.53 -6.05 -7.90
CA LEU A 292 -11.41 -4.70 -7.33
C LEU A 292 -10.90 -3.69 -8.36
N PHE A 293 -9.81 -4.01 -9.06
CA PHE A 293 -9.22 -3.14 -10.07
C PHE A 293 -10.17 -2.88 -11.24
N ARG A 294 -10.88 -3.90 -11.71
CA ARG A 294 -11.90 -3.75 -12.75
C ARG A 294 -13.06 -2.87 -12.28
N SER A 295 -13.57 -3.09 -11.07
CA SER A 295 -14.62 -2.23 -10.48
C SER A 295 -14.16 -0.77 -10.36
N PHE A 296 -12.91 -0.54 -9.96
CA PHE A 296 -12.29 0.78 -9.93
C PHE A 296 -12.26 1.45 -11.31
N LEU A 297 -11.75 0.76 -12.33
CA LEU A 297 -11.66 1.30 -13.70
C LEU A 297 -13.04 1.58 -14.31
N GLU A 298 -14.00 0.68 -14.09
CA GLU A 298 -15.37 0.81 -14.59
C GLU A 298 -16.21 1.81 -13.77
N ASN A 299 -15.66 2.32 -12.66
CA ASN A 299 -16.38 3.13 -11.67
C ASN A 299 -17.69 2.47 -11.23
N LYS A 300 -17.62 1.18 -10.94
CA LYS A 300 -18.73 0.39 -10.38
C LYS A 300 -18.40 0.02 -8.96
N LEU A 301 -19.43 -0.11 -8.13
CA LEU A 301 -19.31 -0.64 -6.79
C LEU A 301 -18.78 -2.08 -6.82
N MET A 302 -18.33 -2.57 -5.66
CA MET A 302 -17.95 -3.97 -5.53
C MET A 302 -19.20 -4.86 -5.71
N PRO A 303 -19.06 -6.06 -6.31
CA PRO A 303 -20.20 -6.92 -6.60
C PRO A 303 -20.85 -7.45 -5.32
N SER A 304 -22.13 -7.15 -5.13
CA SER A 304 -22.98 -7.62 -4.03
C SER A 304 -23.81 -8.84 -4.42
#